data_AF-A0A497K3C3-F1
#
_entry.id   AF-A0A497K3C3-F1
#
_cell.length_a   1.000
_cell.length_b   1.000
_cell.length_c   1.000
_cell.angle_alpha   90.00
_cell.angle_beta   90.00
_cell.angle_gamma   90.00
#
_symmetry.space_group_name_H-M   'P 1'
#
loop_
_entity.id
_entity.type
_entity.pdbx_description
1 polymer ?
#
loop_
_entity_poly.entity_id
_entity_poly.type
_entity_poly.pdbx_seq_one_letter_code
_entity_poly.pdbx_strand_id
1 'polypeptide(L)'
;MKGGRFYMASPPYDEVKEIVEFRLNQTHEMLEEFEYDLHKCNPEEFYAFLLGDKIANKRVTVRDILGSEYLMLHVAVEISEFIKMGIEIGEKTVSDNPPEKVYEAHLKAADYEMGYALLLEDYYWMKHRLGYLVRMIEGDEALPEALKAAAIQIYDSFKPYKDY
;
A
#
# COMPACT_ATOMS: atom_id res chain seq x y z
N MET A 1 12.65 -14.83 26.86
CA MET A 1 12.52 -13.35 26.76
C MET A 1 11.90 -13.03 25.42
N LYS A 2 10.67 -12.53 25.37
CA LYS A 2 10.08 -12.02 24.12
C LYS A 2 10.57 -10.59 23.96
N GLY A 3 11.46 -10.35 23.00
CA GLY A 3 11.91 -9.01 22.66
C GLY A 3 10.71 -8.19 22.18
N GLY A 4 10.31 -7.19 22.96
CA GLY A 4 9.36 -6.19 22.49
C GLY A 4 10.00 -5.42 21.34
N ARG A 5 9.32 -5.34 20.19
CA ARG A 5 9.67 -4.34 19.18
C ARG A 5 9.50 -2.98 19.84
N PHE A 6 10.59 -2.24 20.01
CA PHE A 6 10.53 -0.82 20.31
C PHE A 6 9.87 -0.13 19.11
N TYR A 7 8.62 0.28 19.26
CA TYR A 7 8.01 1.20 18.32
C TYR A 7 8.71 2.54 18.50
N MET A 8 9.62 2.87 17.57
CA MET A 8 10.08 4.25 17.46
C MET A 8 8.91 5.06 16.92
N ALA A 9 8.56 6.14 17.61
CA ALA A 9 7.57 7.07 17.11
C ALA A 9 7.97 7.54 15.70
N SER A 10 6.98 7.70 14.81
CA SER A 10 7.22 8.32 13.51
C SER A 10 7.76 9.75 13.74
N PRO A 11 8.74 10.19 12.95
CA PRO A 11 9.27 11.55 13.08
C PRO A 11 8.17 12.59 12.79
N PRO A 12 8.26 13.83 13.29
CA PRO A 12 7.39 14.91 12.85
C PRO A 12 7.51 15.14 11.34
N TYR A 13 6.43 15.56 10.68
CA TYR A 13 6.42 15.79 9.24
C TYR A 13 7.52 16.76 8.78
N ASP A 14 7.74 17.86 9.51
CA ASP A 14 8.78 18.86 9.17
C ASP A 14 10.19 18.27 9.08
N GLU A 15 10.50 17.20 9.81
CA GLU A 15 11.81 16.53 9.77
C GLU A 15 11.98 15.61 8.56
N VAL A 16 10.86 15.17 7.95
CA VAL A 16 10.85 14.23 6.83
C VAL A 16 10.20 14.80 5.58
N LYS A 17 9.82 16.08 5.58
CA LYS A 17 9.12 16.73 4.49
C LYS A 17 9.84 16.56 3.16
N GLU A 18 11.13 16.87 3.11
CA GLU A 18 11.92 16.78 1.87
C GLU A 18 11.97 15.35 1.31
N ILE A 19 12.11 14.34 2.17
CA ILE A 19 12.13 12.95 1.71
C ILE A 19 10.74 12.47 1.29
N VAL A 20 9.68 12.91 1.95
CA VAL A 20 8.29 12.62 1.54
C VAL A 20 8.02 13.23 0.17
N GLU A 21 8.30 14.52 0.00
CA GLU A 21 8.15 15.25 -1.26
C GLU A 21 8.91 14.57 -2.40
N PHE A 22 10.19 14.27 -2.16
CA PHE A 22 11.04 13.62 -3.16
C PHE A 22 10.51 12.24 -3.56
N ARG A 23 10.23 11.36 -2.59
CA ARG A 23 9.80 9.99 -2.87
C ARG A 23 8.41 9.94 -3.51
N LEU A 24 7.50 10.81 -3.07
CA LEU A 24 6.16 10.90 -3.65
C LEU A 24 6.22 11.38 -5.10
N ASN A 25 7.01 12.42 -5.40
CA ASN A 25 7.19 12.91 -6.76
C ASN A 25 7.79 11.85 -7.68
N GLN A 26 8.86 11.16 -7.25
CA GLN A 26 9.43 10.04 -8.02
C GLN A 26 8.39 8.96 -8.32
N THR A 27 7.55 8.62 -7.34
CA THR A 27 6.52 7.58 -7.50
C THR A 27 5.42 8.04 -8.45
N HIS A 28 5.02 9.32 -8.37
CA HIS A 28 4.05 9.91 -9.29
C HIS A 28 4.55 9.90 -10.73
N GLU A 29 5.80 10.32 -10.96
CA GLU A 29 6.41 10.30 -12.29
C GLU A 29 6.42 8.88 -12.89
N MET A 30 6.86 7.89 -12.11
CA MET A 30 6.84 6.49 -12.53
C MET A 30 5.44 5.98 -12.85
N LEU A 31 4.42 6.31 -12.03
CA LEU A 31 3.04 5.89 -12.28
C LEU A 31 2.47 6.54 -13.55
N GLU A 32 2.82 7.80 -13.81
CA GLU A 32 2.45 8.51 -15.05
C GLU A 32 3.13 7.88 -16.27
N GLU A 33 4.40 7.46 -16.16
CA GLU A 33 5.11 6.73 -17.21
C GLU A 33 4.47 5.36 -17.52
N PHE A 34 3.88 4.71 -16.51
CA PHE A 34 3.08 3.50 -16.69
C PHE A 34 1.64 3.75 -17.14
N GLU A 35 1.32 4.99 -17.52
CA GLU A 35 -0.02 5.41 -17.96
C GLU A 35 -1.12 5.10 -16.94
N TYR A 36 -0.76 5.05 -15.66
CA TYR A 36 -1.74 4.93 -14.60
C TYR A 36 -2.54 6.23 -14.49
N ASP A 37 -3.86 6.13 -14.45
CA ASP A 37 -4.76 7.26 -14.21
C ASP A 37 -4.58 7.75 -12.77
N LEU A 38 -3.59 8.62 -12.55
CA LEU A 38 -3.12 9.01 -11.23
C LEU A 38 -3.86 10.25 -10.72
N HIS A 39 -4.56 10.08 -9.60
CA HIS A 39 -5.09 11.18 -8.81
C HIS A 39 -4.14 11.45 -7.64
N LYS A 40 -3.46 12.60 -7.68
CA LYS A 40 -2.39 12.94 -6.74
C LYS A 40 -2.95 13.48 -5.43
N CYS A 41 -2.35 13.07 -4.31
CA CYS A 41 -2.43 13.77 -3.03
C CYS A 41 -1.22 14.71 -2.89
N ASN A 42 -1.31 15.65 -1.97
CA ASN A 42 -0.17 16.46 -1.57
C ASN A 42 0.70 15.71 -0.51
N PRO A 43 1.96 16.12 -0.32
CA PRO A 43 2.88 15.50 0.63
C PRO A 43 2.38 15.45 2.10
N GLU A 44 1.62 16.45 2.56
CA GLU A 44 1.05 16.48 3.91
C GLU A 44 -0.08 15.45 4.06
N GLU A 45 -0.98 15.37 3.07
CA GLU A 45 -2.03 14.35 3.00
C GLU A 45 -1.44 12.94 2.97
N PHE A 46 -0.42 12.72 2.14
CA PHE A 46 0.30 11.45 2.08
C PHE A 46 0.85 11.07 3.45
N TYR A 47 1.56 12.00 4.09
CA TYR A 47 2.16 11.75 5.40
C TYR A 47 1.13 11.48 6.49
N ALA A 48 0.04 12.26 6.53
CA ALA A 48 -1.08 12.05 7.42
C ALA A 48 -1.71 10.65 7.21
N PHE A 49 -1.88 10.21 5.96
CA PHE A 49 -2.34 8.86 5.65
C PHE A 49 -1.38 7.78 6.20
N LEU A 50 -0.06 7.99 6.09
CA LEU A 50 0.93 7.06 6.66
C LEU A 50 0.89 6.97 8.19
N LEU A 51 0.54 8.07 8.86
CA LEU A 51 0.35 8.10 10.31
C LEU A 51 -0.98 7.49 10.75
N GLY A 52 -1.90 7.28 9.80
CA GLY A 52 -3.23 6.80 10.07
C GLY A 52 -3.31 5.40 10.66
N ASP A 53 -4.50 5.09 11.18
CA ASP A 53 -4.77 3.95 12.06
C ASP A 53 -4.41 2.58 11.45
N LYS A 54 -4.33 2.47 10.12
CA LYS A 54 -4.00 1.20 9.42
C LYS A 54 -2.50 0.94 9.37
N ILE A 55 -1.68 1.98 9.26
CA ILE A 55 -0.21 1.87 9.11
C ILE A 55 0.46 1.98 10.48
N ALA A 56 0.03 2.92 11.32
CA ALA A 56 0.57 3.09 12.68
C ALA A 56 0.37 1.85 13.58
N ASN A 57 -0.63 1.00 13.30
CA ASN A 57 -0.92 -0.21 14.07
C ASN A 57 -0.37 -1.52 13.45
N LYS A 58 0.48 -1.47 12.40
CA LYS A 58 0.92 -2.68 11.66
C LYS A 58 2.43 -2.82 11.50
N ARG A 59 2.82 -3.96 10.90
CA ARG A 59 4.20 -4.49 10.77
C ARG A 59 5.15 -3.63 9.93
N VAL A 60 4.64 -2.61 9.26
CA VAL A 60 5.33 -1.75 8.29
C VAL A 60 5.32 -0.32 8.85
N THR A 61 6.50 0.29 8.94
CA THR A 61 6.68 1.66 9.45
C THR A 61 6.70 2.68 8.32
N VAL A 62 6.54 3.97 8.65
CA VAL A 62 6.78 5.08 7.70
C VAL A 62 8.12 4.96 7.00
N ARG A 63 9.17 4.60 7.75
CA ARG A 63 10.52 4.41 7.20
C ARG A 63 10.59 3.25 6.21
N ASP A 64 9.88 2.15 6.47
CA ASP A 64 9.83 1.01 5.56
C ASP A 64 9.17 1.42 4.24
N ILE A 65 8.09 2.23 4.30
CA ILE A 65 7.38 2.74 3.12
C ILE A 65 8.29 3.68 2.32
N LEU A 66 8.81 4.74 2.93
CA LEU A 66 9.67 5.71 2.24
C LEU A 66 10.93 5.07 1.64
N GLY A 67 11.44 4.00 2.27
CA GLY A 67 12.61 3.25 1.84
C GLY A 67 12.37 2.15 0.80
N SER A 68 11.12 1.90 0.38
CA SER A 68 10.77 0.84 -0.57
C SER A 68 9.98 1.41 -1.74
N GLU A 69 10.48 1.24 -2.97
CA GLU A 69 9.74 1.66 -4.17
C GLU A 69 8.41 0.94 -4.32
N TYR A 70 8.35 -0.35 -3.99
CA TYR A 70 7.13 -1.15 -4.05
C TYR A 70 6.06 -0.65 -3.06
N LEU A 71 6.46 -0.35 -1.82
CA LEU A 71 5.53 0.17 -0.82
C LEU A 71 5.10 1.60 -1.12
N MET A 72 5.99 2.44 -1.67
CA MET A 72 5.62 3.77 -2.15
C MET A 72 4.58 3.68 -3.26
N LEU A 73 4.82 2.83 -4.26
CA LEU A 73 3.87 2.57 -5.35
C LEU A 73 2.53 2.10 -4.81
N HIS A 74 2.55 1.07 -3.95
CA HIS A 74 1.33 0.53 -3.33
C HIS A 74 0.52 1.63 -2.65
N VAL A 75 1.16 2.44 -1.79
CA VAL A 75 0.45 3.48 -1.04
C VAL A 75 -0.05 4.61 -1.95
N ALA A 76 0.74 5.03 -2.93
CA ALA A 76 0.34 6.06 -3.88
C ALA A 76 -0.87 5.61 -4.73
N VAL A 77 -0.89 4.35 -5.17
CA VAL A 77 -2.04 3.76 -5.87
C VAL A 77 -3.26 3.67 -4.94
N GLU A 78 -3.09 3.19 -3.70
CA GLU A 78 -4.19 3.07 -2.72
C GLU A 78 -4.82 4.45 -2.44
N ILE A 79 -4.01 5.50 -2.28
CA ILE A 79 -4.47 6.88 -2.12
C ILE A 79 -5.18 7.41 -3.38
N SER A 80 -4.61 7.17 -4.56
CA SER A 80 -5.23 7.59 -5.83
C SER A 80 -6.64 7.01 -5.98
N GLU A 81 -6.81 5.72 -5.64
CA GLU A 81 -8.13 5.06 -5.71
C GLU A 81 -9.11 5.64 -4.68
N PHE A 82 -8.66 5.98 -3.47
CA PHE A 82 -9.50 6.71 -2.52
C PHE A 82 -9.97 8.05 -3.08
N ILE A 83 -9.08 8.83 -3.70
CA ILE A 83 -9.44 10.12 -4.31
C ILE A 83 -10.46 9.93 -5.44
N LYS A 84 -10.29 8.91 -6.30
CA LYS A 84 -11.26 8.58 -7.36
C LYS A 84 -12.64 8.22 -6.81
N MET A 85 -12.69 7.60 -5.64
CA MET A 85 -13.94 7.28 -4.93
C MET A 85 -14.54 8.48 -4.17
N GLY A 86 -13.92 9.67 -4.25
CA GLY A 86 -14.33 10.89 -3.56
C GLY A 86 -14.05 10.86 -2.05
N ILE A 87 -13.07 10.08 -1.61
CA ILE A 87 -12.67 9.96 -0.20
C ILE A 87 -11.54 10.95 0.10
N GLU A 88 -11.66 11.66 1.23
CA GLU A 88 -10.63 12.56 1.74
C GLU A 88 -9.44 11.80 2.33
N ILE A 89 -8.24 12.33 2.10
CA ILE A 89 -6.97 11.70 2.50
C ILE A 89 -6.45 12.31 3.80
N GLY A 90 -6.19 11.46 4.79
CA GLY A 90 -5.67 11.83 6.10
C GLY A 90 -5.56 10.62 7.03
N GLU A 91 -5.33 10.88 8.32
CA GLU A 91 -5.08 9.83 9.32
C GLU A 91 -6.24 8.83 9.48
N LYS A 92 -7.48 9.27 9.21
CA LYS A 92 -8.69 8.46 9.38
C LYS A 92 -9.29 7.94 8.08
N THR A 93 -8.61 8.10 6.95
CA THR A 93 -9.11 7.64 5.64
C THR A 93 -9.56 6.18 5.67
N VAL A 94 -8.87 5.33 6.43
CA VAL A 94 -9.23 3.91 6.53
C VAL A 94 -10.36 3.67 7.54
N SER A 95 -10.29 4.27 8.73
CA SER A 95 -11.20 3.98 9.84
C SER A 95 -12.58 4.63 9.67
N ASP A 96 -12.65 5.78 8.97
CA ASP A 96 -13.91 6.51 8.75
C ASP A 96 -14.65 6.05 7.48
N ASN A 97 -14.10 5.10 6.71
CA ASN A 97 -14.70 4.65 5.45
C ASN A 97 -15.14 3.17 5.48
N PRO A 98 -16.14 2.79 4.66
CA PRO A 98 -16.62 1.41 4.60
C PRO A 98 -15.50 0.42 4.23
N PRO A 99 -15.44 -0.76 4.87
CA PRO A 99 -14.44 -1.79 4.56
C PRO A 99 -14.37 -2.12 3.07
N GLU A 100 -15.50 -2.16 2.37
CA GLU A 100 -15.56 -2.44 0.94
C GLU A 100 -14.67 -1.50 0.13
N LYS A 101 -14.78 -0.19 0.35
CA LYS A 101 -13.95 0.81 -0.35
C LYS A 101 -12.47 0.71 0.03
N VAL A 102 -12.20 0.43 1.30
CA VAL A 102 -10.83 0.25 1.80
C VAL A 102 -10.16 -0.97 1.16
N TYR A 103 -10.85 -2.11 1.08
CA TYR A 103 -10.31 -3.31 0.46
C TYR A 103 -10.23 -3.17 -1.07
N GLU A 104 -11.18 -2.50 -1.71
CA GLU A 104 -11.14 -2.23 -3.14
C GLU A 104 -9.88 -1.44 -3.53
N ALA A 105 -9.62 -0.31 -2.86
CA ALA A 105 -8.41 0.48 -3.08
C ALA A 105 -7.13 -0.32 -2.76
N HIS A 106 -7.13 -1.09 -1.67
CA HIS A 106 -5.99 -1.91 -1.26
C HIS A 106 -5.66 -3.02 -2.26
N LEU A 107 -6.68 -3.71 -2.79
CA LEU A 107 -6.49 -4.80 -3.75
C LEU A 107 -6.02 -4.26 -5.10
N LYS A 108 -6.53 -3.11 -5.53
CA LYS A 108 -6.02 -2.40 -6.72
C LYS A 108 -4.54 -2.07 -6.56
N ALA A 109 -4.15 -1.50 -5.42
CA ALA A 109 -2.75 -1.23 -5.10
C ALA A 109 -1.87 -2.48 -5.10
N ALA A 110 -2.34 -3.58 -4.50
CA ALA A 110 -1.61 -4.84 -4.45
C ALA A 110 -1.38 -5.45 -5.84
N ASP A 111 -2.37 -5.34 -6.74
CA ASP A 111 -2.26 -5.80 -8.13
C ASP A 111 -1.18 -5.03 -8.90
N TYR A 112 -1.19 -3.69 -8.82
CA TYR A 112 -0.17 -2.85 -9.45
C TYR A 112 1.23 -3.05 -8.84
N GLU A 113 1.33 -3.17 -7.52
CA GLU A 113 2.59 -3.47 -6.83
C GLU A 113 3.19 -4.79 -7.34
N MET A 114 2.37 -5.83 -7.44
CA MET A 114 2.79 -7.14 -7.95
C MET A 114 3.15 -7.10 -9.43
N GLY A 115 2.40 -6.35 -10.25
CA GLY A 115 2.72 -6.13 -11.66
C GLY A 115 4.05 -5.42 -11.87
N TYR A 116 4.34 -4.40 -11.06
CA TYR A 116 5.63 -3.70 -11.09
C TYR A 116 6.79 -4.60 -10.63
N ALA A 117 6.61 -5.37 -9.55
CA ALA A 117 7.62 -6.34 -9.12
C ALA A 117 7.90 -7.40 -10.19
N LEU A 118 6.86 -7.85 -10.92
CA LEU A 118 7.02 -8.77 -12.03
C LEU A 118 7.79 -8.13 -13.20
N LEU A 119 7.54 -6.87 -13.53
CA LEU A 119 8.27 -6.13 -14.58
C LEU A 119 9.78 -6.06 -14.27
N LEU A 120 10.14 -5.92 -13.01
CA LEU A 120 11.54 -5.91 -12.54
C LEU A 120 12.10 -7.31 -12.28
N GLU A 121 11.31 -8.36 -12.49
CA GLU A 121 11.65 -9.75 -12.18
C GLU A 121 12.05 -9.96 -10.69
N ASP A 122 11.51 -9.14 -9.77
CA ASP A 122 11.75 -9.28 -8.33
C ASP A 122 10.80 -10.32 -7.71
N TYR A 123 11.07 -11.59 -8.05
CA TYR A 123 10.31 -12.74 -7.54
C TYR A 123 10.41 -12.89 -6.03
N TYR A 124 11.48 -12.39 -5.41
CA TYR A 124 11.61 -12.39 -3.95
C TYR A 124 10.54 -11.50 -3.32
N TRP A 125 10.39 -10.26 -3.77
CA TRP A 125 9.34 -9.37 -3.31
C TRP A 125 7.95 -9.96 -3.54
N MET A 126 7.69 -10.47 -4.75
CA MET A 126 6.43 -11.11 -5.11
C MET A 126 6.08 -12.27 -4.17
N LYS A 127 7.03 -13.15 -3.85
CA LYS A 127 6.81 -14.28 -2.94
C LYS A 127 6.40 -13.82 -1.54
N HIS A 128 7.01 -12.75 -1.03
CA HIS A 128 6.63 -12.16 0.26
C HIS A 128 5.21 -11.58 0.22
N ARG A 129 4.87 -10.82 -0.83
CA ARG A 129 3.56 -10.19 -0.99
C ARG A 129 2.44 -11.20 -1.22
N LEU A 130 2.67 -12.24 -2.01
CA LEU A 130 1.75 -13.38 -2.12
C LEU A 130 1.47 -14.03 -0.76
N GLY A 131 2.49 -14.16 0.09
CA GLY A 131 2.33 -14.65 1.46
C GLY A 131 1.49 -13.74 2.35
N TYR A 132 1.51 -12.42 2.12
CA TYR A 132 0.60 -11.48 2.79
C TYR A 132 -0.83 -11.62 2.26
N LEU A 133 -1.00 -11.69 0.94
CA LEU A 133 -2.30 -11.82 0.28
C LEU A 133 -3.04 -13.09 0.73
N VAL A 134 -2.35 -14.24 0.79
CA VAL A 134 -2.93 -15.50 1.29
C VAL A 134 -3.42 -15.36 2.73
N ARG A 135 -2.62 -14.77 3.62
CA ARG A 135 -3.01 -14.57 5.02
C ARG A 135 -4.24 -13.67 5.17
N MET A 136 -4.39 -12.68 4.29
CA MET A 136 -5.56 -11.82 4.26
C MET A 136 -6.80 -12.59 3.77
N ILE A 137 -6.68 -13.33 2.66
CA ILE A 137 -7.76 -14.15 2.09
C ILE A 137 -8.28 -15.20 3.09
N GLU A 138 -7.37 -15.83 3.84
CA GLU A 138 -7.70 -16.93 4.75
C GLU A 138 -8.13 -16.47 6.15
N GLY A 139 -7.63 -15.32 6.61
CA GLY A 139 -7.70 -14.97 8.03
C GLY A 139 -8.29 -13.60 8.35
N ASP A 140 -8.64 -12.78 7.36
CA ASP A 140 -9.22 -11.47 7.60
C ASP A 140 -10.76 -11.52 7.53
N GLU A 141 -11.41 -11.56 8.70
CA GLU A 141 -12.87 -11.62 8.81
C GLU A 141 -13.57 -10.34 8.30
N ALA A 142 -12.83 -9.24 8.17
CA ALA A 142 -13.37 -7.98 7.65
C ALA A 142 -13.36 -7.90 6.12
N LEU A 143 -12.72 -8.86 5.43
CA LEU A 143 -12.67 -8.91 3.96
C LEU A 143 -14.04 -9.29 3.38
N PRO A 144 -14.69 -8.41 2.59
CA PRO A 144 -15.97 -8.72 1.97
C PRO A 144 -15.86 -9.87 0.97
N GLU A 145 -16.85 -10.78 0.93
CA GLU A 145 -16.79 -11.99 0.10
C GLU A 145 -16.61 -11.69 -1.41
N ALA A 146 -17.24 -10.62 -1.92
CA ALA A 146 -17.06 -10.19 -3.30
C ALA A 146 -15.60 -9.78 -3.60
N LEU A 147 -14.94 -9.14 -2.64
CA LEU A 147 -13.54 -8.71 -2.77
C LEU A 147 -12.55 -9.85 -2.47
N LYS A 148 -12.97 -10.87 -1.71
CA LYS A 148 -12.21 -12.11 -1.57
C LYS A 148 -12.01 -12.81 -2.90
N ALA A 149 -13.04 -12.85 -3.75
CA ALA A 149 -12.92 -13.39 -5.11
C ALA A 149 -11.89 -12.59 -5.94
N ALA A 150 -11.89 -11.27 -5.87
CA ALA A 150 -10.90 -10.42 -6.54
C ALA A 150 -9.48 -10.66 -6.00
N ALA A 151 -9.32 -10.78 -4.68
CA ALA A 151 -8.04 -11.10 -4.06
C ALA A 151 -7.47 -12.47 -4.52
N ILE A 152 -8.33 -13.47 -4.68
CA ILE A 152 -7.96 -14.78 -5.22
C ILE A 152 -7.52 -14.66 -6.68
N GLN A 153 -8.21 -13.88 -7.50
CA GLN A 153 -7.82 -13.65 -8.90
C GLN A 153 -6.44 -12.99 -9.01
N ILE A 154 -6.15 -11.98 -8.19
CA ILE A 154 -4.82 -11.37 -8.10
C ILE A 154 -3.79 -12.44 -7.70
N TYR A 155 -4.07 -13.20 -6.64
CA TYR A 155 -3.16 -14.27 -6.20
C TYR A 155 -2.85 -15.27 -7.31
N ASP A 156 -3.88 -15.77 -8.00
CA ASP A 156 -3.74 -16.77 -9.06
C ASP A 156 -2.98 -16.22 -10.27
N SER A 157 -3.11 -14.93 -10.58
CA SER A 157 -2.39 -14.27 -11.68
C SER A 157 -0.88 -14.24 -11.45
N PHE A 158 -0.45 -14.12 -10.19
CA PHE A 158 0.98 -14.03 -9.84
C PHE A 158 1.56 -15.31 -9.24
N LYS A 159 0.72 -16.27 -8.82
CA LYS A 159 1.14 -17.56 -8.25
C LYS A 159 2.17 -18.32 -9.09
N PRO A 160 2.10 -18.35 -10.45
CA PRO A 160 3.09 -19.07 -11.26
C PRO A 160 4.54 -18.59 -11.05
N TYR A 161 4.73 -17.34 -10.62
CA TYR A 161 6.03 -16.73 -10.45
C TYR A 161 6.62 -16.96 -9.04
N LYS A 162 5.87 -17.57 -8.12
CA LYS A 162 6.27 -17.74 -6.71
C LYS A 162 7.51 -18.63 -6.51
N ASP A 163 7.76 -19.54 -7.45
CA ASP A 163 8.77 -20.58 -7.34
C ASP A 163 10.03 -20.31 -8.18
N TYR A 164 10.09 -19.15 -8.84
CA TYR A 164 11.31 -18.60 -9.45
C TYR A 164 12.16 -17.90 -8.37
#